data_AF-A0A842HYT1-F1
#
_entry.id   AF-A0A842HYT1-F1
#
_cell.length_a   1.000
_cell.length_b   1.000
_cell.length_c   1.000
_cell.angle_alpha   90.00
_cell.angle_beta   90.00
_cell.angle_gamma   90.00
#
_symmetry.space_group_name_H-M   'P 1'
#
loop_
_entity.id
_entity.type
_entity.pdbx_description
1 polymer ?
#
loop_
_entity_poly.entity_id
_entity_poly.type
_entity_poly.pdbx_seq_one_letter_code
_entity_poly.pdbx_strand_id
1 'polypeptide(L)' 'MEAAQEQDRAIVRIIRTGFRFGPILFGLLFIPPVTAQIIAALNIAPPFGLTPLAAGFVVGGVWGGFAQISGSWVTWRA' A
#
# COMPACT_ATOMS: atom_id res chain seq x y z
N MET A 1 21.20 -11.17 29.83
CA MET A 1 20.52 -12.13 28.94
C MET A 1 19.01 -11.85 28.85
N GLU A 2 18.37 -11.41 29.95
CA GLU A 2 16.93 -11.08 29.98
C GLU A 2 16.54 -9.87 29.11
N ALA A 3 17.34 -8.80 29.11
CA ALA A 3 17.08 -7.59 28.30
C ALA A 3 17.10 -7.82 26.78
N ALA A 4 17.90 -8.77 26.28
CA ALA A 4 17.94 -9.10 24.85
C ALA A 4 16.65 -9.81 24.40
N GLN A 5 16.10 -10.70 25.24
CA GLN A 5 14.85 -11.39 24.93
C GLN A 5 13.62 -10.48 24.97
N GLU A 6 13.64 -9.41 25.76
CA GLU A 6 12.57 -8.42 25.78
C GLU A 6 12.56 -7.57 24.50
N GLN A 7 13.76 -7.19 24.02
CA GLN A 7 13.92 -6.45 22.78
C GLN A 7 13.47 -7.26 21.55
N ASP A 8 13.81 -8.55 21.50
CA ASP A 8 13.36 -9.45 20.42
C ASP A 8 11.83 -9.58 20.38
N ARG A 9 11.19 -9.70 21.55
CA ARG A 9 9.71 -9.75 21.63
C ARG A 9 9.06 -8.45 21.20
N ALA A 10 9.64 -7.30 21.56
CA ALA A 10 9.16 -5.99 21.13
C ALA A 10 9.24 -5.83 19.61
N ILE A 11 10.36 -6.21 19.00
CA ILE A 11 10.58 -6.16 17.55
C ILE A 11 9.54 -7.02 16.81
N VAL A 12 9.34 -8.28 17.23
CA VAL A 12 8.35 -9.18 16.62
C VAL A 12 6.94 -8.59 16.69
N ARG A 13 6.59 -7.92 17.80
CA ARG A 13 5.27 -7.29 17.98
C ARG A 13 5.07 -6.11 17.04
N ILE A 14 6.09 -5.27 16.88
CA ILE A 14 6.09 -4.14 15.94
C ILE A 14 5.96 -4.64 14.51
N ILE A 15 6.77 -5.63 14.11
CA ILE A 15 6.73 -6.24 12.79
C ILE A 15 5.33 -6.80 12.50
N ARG A 16 4.79 -7.61 13.42
CA ARG A 16 3.43 -8.19 13.28
C ARG A 16 2.36 -7.10 13.14
N THR A 17 2.50 -5.99 13.87
CA THR A 17 1.57 -4.86 13.79
C THR A 17 1.69 -4.11 12.46
N GLY A 18 2.91 -3.93 11.93
CA GLY A 18 3.13 -3.36 10.61
C GLY A 18 2.50 -4.21 9.50
N PHE A 19 2.65 -5.54 9.58
CA PHE A 19 2.03 -6.46 8.63
C PHE A 19 0.49 -6.45 8.66
N ARG A 20 -0.14 -6.00 9.76
CA ARG A 20 -1.60 -5.80 9.83
C ARG A 20 -2.09 -4.76 8.83
N PHE A 21 -1.27 -3.74 8.56
CA PHE A 21 -1.52 -2.66 7.61
C PHE A 21 -0.79 -2.89 6.27
N GLY A 22 -0.26 -4.09 6.05
CA GLY A 22 0.49 -4.43 4.84
C GLY A 22 -0.23 -4.02 3.55
N PRO A 23 -1.53 -4.34 3.37
CA PRO A 23 -2.25 -3.99 2.15
C PRO A 23 -2.35 -2.49 1.88
N ILE A 24 -2.77 -1.69 2.87
CA ILE A 24 -2.90 -0.23 2.68
C ILE A 24 -1.53 0.43 2.47
N LEU A 25 -0.50 -0.01 3.20
CA LEU A 25 0.86 0.51 3.04
C LEU A 25 1.41 0.17 1.66
N PHE A 26 1.23 -1.06 1.18
CA PHE A 26 1.62 -1.44 -0.18
C PHE A 26 0.86 -0.64 -1.24
N GLY A 27 -0.45 -0.46 -1.04
CA GLY A 27 -1.30 0.37 -1.88
C GLY A 27 -0.83 1.83 -1.97
N LEU A 28 -0.31 2.42 -0.88
CA LEU A 28 0.13 3.82 -0.88
C LEU A 28 1.61 4.01 -1.23
N LEU A 29 2.48 3.02 -0.97
CA LEU A 29 3.93 3.15 -1.21
C LEU A 29 4.33 2.64 -2.60
N PHE A 30 3.67 1.60 -3.11
CA PHE A 30 4.11 0.93 -4.34
C PHE A 30 3.24 1.26 -5.57
N ILE A 31 1.91 1.29 -5.40
CA ILE A 31 1.01 1.54 -6.55
C ILE A 31 1.18 2.95 -7.14
N PRO A 32 1.32 4.04 -6.36
CA PRO A 32 1.36 5.39 -6.92
C PRO A 32 2.52 5.64 -7.89
N PRO A 33 3.79 5.30 -7.59
CA PRO A 33 4.88 5.50 -8.54
C PRO A 33 4.76 4.61 -9.78
N VAL A 34 4.22 3.39 -9.66
CA VAL A 34 4.00 2.49 -10.81
C VAL A 34 2.88 3.04 -11.70
N THR A 35 1.76 3.45 -11.13
CA THR A 35 0.65 4.06 -11.87
C THR A 35 1.09 5.36 -12.55
N ALA A 36 1.87 6.21 -11.87
CA ALA A 36 2.39 7.43 -12.46
C ALA A 36 3.29 7.15 -13.67
N GLN A 37 4.17 6.13 -13.58
CA GLN A 37 5.02 5.69 -14.69
C GLN A 37 4.19 5.15 -15.86
N ILE A 38 3.15 4.37 -15.59
CA ILE A 38 2.24 3.86 -16.63
C ILE A 38 1.51 5.01 -17.32
N ILE A 39 0.95 5.97 -16.57
CA ILE A 39 0.27 7.15 -17.12
C ILE A 39 1.21 7.95 -18.01
N ALA A 40 2.45 8.18 -17.56
CA ALA A 40 3.46 8.88 -18.33
C ALA A 40 3.86 8.11 -19.60
N ALA A 41 4.04 6.79 -19.50
CA ALA A 41 4.40 5.93 -20.63
C ALA A 41 3.29 5.86 -21.69
N LEU A 42 2.03 5.88 -21.27
CA LEU A 42 0.86 5.89 -22.15
C LEU A 42 0.48 7.29 -22.64
N ASN A 43 1.17 8.33 -22.17
CA ASN A 43 0.89 9.74 -22.46
C ASN A 43 -0.58 10.12 -22.20
N ILE A 44 -1.16 9.53 -21.15
CA ILE A 44 -2.54 9.78 -20.72
C ILE A 44 -2.53 10.99 -19.79
N ALA A 45 -3.41 11.97 -20.06
CA ALA A 45 -3.65 13.05 -19.11
C ALA A 45 -4.68 12.60 -18.06
N PRO A 46 -4.34 12.60 -16.75
CA PRO A 46 -5.32 12.32 -15.72
C PRO A 46 -6.47 13.34 -15.74
N PRO A 47 -7.71 12.90 -15.46
CA PRO A 47 -8.85 13.82 -15.40
C PRO A 47 -8.69 14.82 -14.24
N PHE A 48 -9.41 15.93 -14.31
CA PHE A 48 -9.45 16.98 -13.28
C PHE A 48 -8.12 17.75 -13.05
N GLY A 49 -7.18 17.70 -14.01
CA GLY A 49 -5.91 18.39 -13.90
C GLY A 49 -4.96 17.79 -12.85
N LEU A 50 -5.20 16.53 -12.46
CA LEU A 50 -4.36 15.83 -11.50
C LEU A 50 -2.99 15.52 -12.10
N THR A 51 -1.94 15.58 -11.26
CA THR A 51 -0.64 15.04 -11.64
C THR A 51 -0.73 13.50 -11.73
N PRO A 52 0.09 12.84 -12.58
CA PRO A 52 0.13 11.38 -12.65
C PRO A 52 0.36 10.70 -11.30
N LEU A 53 1.16 11.33 -10.43
CA LEU A 53 1.43 10.83 -9.09
C LEU A 53 0.21 10.95 -8.17
N ALA A 54 -0.51 12.08 -8.19
CA ALA A 54 -1.73 12.25 -7.42
C ALA A 54 -2.82 11.25 -7.85
N ALA A 55 -2.97 11.02 -9.16
CA ALA A 55 -3.85 9.98 -9.69
C ALA A 55 -3.43 8.58 -9.20
N GLY A 56 -2.13 8.29 -9.18
CA GLY A 56 -1.58 7.06 -8.60
C GLY A 56 -1.90 6.89 -7.12
N PHE A 57 -1.86 7.95 -6.31
CA PHE A 57 -2.23 7.91 -4.89
C PHE A 57 -3.71 7.64 -4.68
N VAL A 58 -4.59 8.19 -5.52
CA VAL A 58 -6.03 7.88 -5.46
C VAL A 58 -6.26 6.41 -5.77
N VAL A 59 -5.67 5.90 -6.86
CA VAL A 59 -5.78 4.48 -7.25
C VAL A 59 -5.23 3.58 -6.15
N GLY A 60 -4.02 3.86 -5.66
CA GLY A 60 -3.34 3.09 -4.63
C GLY A 60 -4.05 3.12 -3.27
N GLY A 61 -4.58 4.27 -2.87
CA GLY A 61 -5.34 4.42 -1.62
C GLY A 61 -6.69 3.70 -1.67
N VAL A 62 -7.42 3.82 -2.79
CA VAL A 62 -8.70 3.11 -2.97
C VAL A 62 -8.48 1.60 -3.05
N TRP A 63 -7.51 1.14 -3.83
CA TRP A 63 -7.23 -0.28 -4.03
C TRP A 63 -6.61 -0.94 -2.79
N GLY A 64 -5.66 -0.27 -2.13
CA GLY A 64 -5.06 -0.72 -0.88
C GLY A 64 -6.06 -0.69 0.28
N GLY A 65 -6.92 0.33 0.35
CA GLY A 65 -8.00 0.41 1.33
C GLY A 65 -9.05 -0.67 1.13
N PHE A 66 -9.41 -0.93 -0.13
CA PHE A 66 -10.24 -2.06 -0.50
C PHE A 66 -9.62 -3.37 -0.02
N ALA A 67 -8.35 -3.64 -0.34
CA ALA A 67 -7.65 -4.85 0.09
C ALA A 67 -7.50 -4.98 1.62
N GLN A 68 -7.36 -3.85 2.32
CA GLN A 68 -7.31 -3.82 3.78
C GLN A 68 -8.63 -4.25 4.43
N ILE A 69 -9.76 -3.87 3.83
CA ILE A 69 -11.11 -4.19 4.33
C ILE A 69 -11.54 -5.60 3.90
N SER A 70 -11.32 -5.94 2.64
CA SER A 70 -11.78 -7.20 2.04
C SER A 70 -10.85 -8.38 2.35
N GLY A 71 -9.62 -8.13 2.78
CA GLY A 71 -8.59 -9.16 2.94
C GLY A 71 -8.08 -9.75 1.61
N SER A 72 -8.48 -9.18 0.47
CA SER A 72 -8.12 -9.67 -0.87
C SER A 72 -7.96 -8.52 -1.86
N TRP A 73 -6.99 -8.63 -2.77
CA TRP A 73 -6.73 -7.60 -3.77
C TRP A 73 -7.66 -7.64 -4.99
N VAL A 74 -8.31 -8.78 -5.26
CA VAL A 74 -8.99 -9.02 -6.54
C VAL A 74 -10.43 -9.51 -6.39
N THR A 75 -10.82 -10.05 -5.24
CA THR A 75 -12.10 -10.76 -5.05
C THR A 75 -12.18 -12.11 -5.77
N TRP A 76 -11.51 -13.10 -5.20
CA TRP A 76 -12.02 -14.47 -5.17
C TRP A 76 -11.92 -14.83 -3.69
N ARG A 77 -13.06 -15.05 -3.03
CA ARG A 77 -13.18 -15.03 -1.56
C ARG A 77 -12.00 -15.77 -0.89
N ALA A 78 -11.35 -15.11 0.06
CA ALA A 78 -10.37 -15.75 0.95
C ALA A 78 -11.03 -16.85 1.79
#